data_AF-R6YEG3-F1
#
_entry.id   AF-R6YEG3-F1
#
_cell.length_a   1.000
_cell.length_b   1.000
_cell.length_c   1.000
_cell.angle_alpha   90.00
_cell.angle_beta   90.00
_cell.angle_gamma   90.00
#
_symmetry.space_group_name_H-M   'P 1'
#
loop_
_entity.id
_entity.type
_entity.pdbx_description
1 polymer ?
#
loop_
_entity_poly.entity_id
_entity_poly.type
_entity_poly.pdbx_seq_one_letter_code
_entity_poly.pdbx_strand_id
1 'polypeptide(L)'
;MVADQTISVIFVEMTLFTKTLEECVTESDRLFYIFRNSGGFQKIPEWIEEAGGISRRLAEACEVAAFDKEKKLKYEIDKMNERDILAQRVFAERKGFEKGYADGEAKGIADGMAQGKAQGMAQGMAEGMAQGMAQGKAQGKAEGKAEGITEGKTEVAKAMLEIGMPIGQILQLTGLTEEQIGALR
;
A
#
# COMPACT_ATOMS: atom_id res chain seq x y z
N MET A 1 40.44 6.62 -26.33
CA MET A 1 40.86 8.00 -26.64
C MET A 1 39.61 8.78 -26.94
N VAL A 2 39.11 9.56 -25.99
CA VAL A 2 37.89 10.38 -26.16
C VAL A 2 38.33 11.67 -26.86
N ALA A 3 37.66 12.02 -27.96
CA ALA A 3 38.01 13.14 -28.83
C ALA A 3 38.07 14.47 -28.05
N ASP A 4 39.12 15.24 -28.31
CA ASP A 4 39.26 16.63 -27.87
C ASP A 4 38.04 17.43 -28.34
N GLN A 5 37.13 17.72 -27.43
CA GLN A 5 36.07 18.68 -27.67
C GLN A 5 36.72 20.06 -27.72
N THR A 6 36.89 20.58 -28.94
CA THR A 6 37.23 21.98 -29.22
C THR A 6 36.29 22.90 -28.46
N ILE A 7 36.75 23.50 -27.38
CA ILE A 7 36.04 24.55 -26.65
C ILE A 7 35.84 25.70 -27.62
N SER A 8 34.59 25.98 -28.00
CA SER A 8 34.24 27.17 -28.76
C SER A 8 34.12 28.36 -27.80
N VAL A 9 35.13 29.23 -27.77
CA VAL A 9 35.08 30.47 -27.00
C VAL A 9 34.43 31.54 -27.86
N ILE A 10 33.23 31.99 -27.47
CA ILE A 10 32.55 33.12 -28.10
C ILE A 10 32.84 34.35 -27.24
N PHE A 11 33.55 35.32 -27.82
CA PHE A 11 33.77 36.63 -27.19
C PHE A 11 32.60 37.54 -27.56
N VAL A 12 31.81 37.89 -26.56
CA VAL A 12 30.74 38.88 -26.68
C VAL A 12 31.29 40.21 -26.17
N GLU A 13 31.57 41.13 -27.08
CA GLU A 13 31.92 42.50 -26.74
C GLU A 13 30.64 43.30 -26.50
N MET A 14 30.50 43.84 -25.30
CA MET A 14 29.36 44.66 -24.93
C MET A 14 29.78 46.11 -24.74
N THR A 15 28.83 47.04 -24.88
CA THR A 15 29.04 48.44 -24.49
C THR A 15 29.55 48.52 -23.06
N LEU A 16 30.55 49.38 -22.84
CA LEU A 16 31.16 49.60 -21.54
C LEU A 16 30.07 49.86 -20.49
N PHE A 17 30.00 48.97 -19.50
CA PHE A 17 29.06 49.13 -18.39
C PHE A 17 29.55 50.28 -17.49
N THR A 18 28.81 51.38 -17.47
CA THR A 18 29.14 52.60 -16.71
C THR A 18 28.11 52.96 -15.65
N LYS A 19 27.06 52.15 -15.50
CA LYS A 19 25.98 52.43 -14.54
C LYS A 19 26.50 52.37 -13.10
N THR A 20 26.03 53.29 -12.26
CA THR A 20 26.26 53.23 -10.81
C THR A 20 25.32 52.23 -10.15
N LEU A 21 25.53 52.01 -8.85
CA LEU A 21 24.76 51.04 -8.07
C LEU A 21 23.25 51.33 -8.09
N GLU A 22 22.90 52.61 -8.01
CA GLU A 22 21.52 53.11 -7.97
C GLU A 22 20.81 53.00 -9.32
N GLU A 23 21.58 52.92 -10.41
CA GLU A 23 21.09 52.81 -11.78
C GLU A 23 20.86 51.34 -12.21
N CYS A 24 21.20 50.38 -11.35
CA CYS A 24 21.10 48.93 -11.63
C CYS A 24 19.69 48.37 -11.35
N VAL A 25 18.77 48.59 -12.28
CA VAL A 25 17.37 48.16 -12.15
C VAL A 25 17.15 46.70 -12.58
N THR A 26 17.81 46.24 -13.65
CA THR A 26 17.59 44.90 -14.21
C THR A 26 18.56 43.85 -13.69
N GLU A 27 18.19 42.57 -13.68
CA GLU A 27 19.11 41.46 -13.29
C GLU A 27 20.41 41.45 -14.10
N SER A 28 20.35 41.78 -15.40
CA SER A 28 21.54 41.89 -16.23
C SER A 28 22.46 43.03 -15.80
N ASP A 29 21.90 44.21 -15.49
CA ASP A 29 22.69 45.34 -14.99
C ASP A 29 23.40 44.99 -13.67
N ARG A 30 22.68 44.29 -12.79
CA ARG A 30 23.18 43.82 -11.50
C ARG A 30 24.33 42.82 -11.67
N LEU A 31 24.20 41.86 -12.59
CA LEU A 31 25.25 40.92 -12.94
C LEU A 31 26.50 41.64 -13.50
N PHE A 32 26.33 42.59 -14.40
CA PHE A 32 27.45 43.36 -14.96
C PHE A 32 28.14 44.24 -13.93
N TYR A 33 27.37 44.84 -13.02
CA TYR A 33 27.92 45.57 -11.88
C TYR A 33 28.76 44.66 -10.98
N ILE A 34 28.28 43.44 -10.68
CA ILE A 34 29.02 42.45 -9.90
C ILE A 34 30.33 42.09 -10.60
N PHE A 35 30.31 41.75 -11.90
CA PHE A 35 31.53 41.41 -12.64
C PHE A 35 32.56 42.54 -12.63
N ARG A 36 32.12 43.79 -12.85
CA ARG A 36 32.99 44.97 -12.90
C ARG A 36 33.68 45.29 -11.58
N ASN A 37 33.00 45.05 -10.46
CA ASN A 37 33.42 45.46 -9.12
C ASN A 37 33.82 44.28 -8.21
N SER A 38 33.74 43.05 -8.73
CA SER A 38 33.97 41.78 -8.01
C SER A 38 35.29 41.72 -7.23
N GLY A 39 36.36 42.30 -7.77
CA GLY A 39 37.69 42.29 -7.13
C GLY A 39 37.80 43.08 -5.82
N GLY A 40 36.81 43.92 -5.49
CA GLY A 40 36.82 44.78 -4.29
C GLY A 40 35.75 44.46 -3.25
N PHE A 41 34.89 43.47 -3.47
CA PHE A 41 33.83 43.14 -2.51
C PHE A 41 34.39 42.40 -1.30
N GLN A 42 34.48 43.09 -0.16
CA GLN A 42 34.69 42.46 1.14
C GLN A 42 33.40 41.91 1.77
N LYS A 43 32.24 42.47 1.37
CA LYS A 43 30.90 42.05 1.78
C LYS A 43 29.92 42.29 0.63
N ILE A 44 28.93 41.40 0.48
CA ILE A 44 27.86 41.52 -0.50
C ILE A 44 26.95 42.72 -0.14
N PRO A 45 26.67 43.65 -1.08
CA PRO A 45 25.68 44.70 -0.88
C PRO A 45 24.26 44.17 -0.60
N GLU A 46 23.53 44.78 0.34
CA GLU A 46 22.20 44.32 0.82
C GLU A 46 21.15 44.13 -0.29
N TRP A 47 21.16 44.95 -1.34
CA TRP A 47 20.19 44.85 -2.44
C TRP A 47 20.38 43.57 -3.30
N ILE A 48 21.56 42.94 -3.29
CA ILE A 48 21.78 41.63 -3.92
C ILE A 48 21.15 40.52 -3.06
N GLU A 49 21.17 40.68 -1.74
CA GLU A 49 20.52 39.74 -0.82
C GLU A 49 18.99 39.80 -0.96
N GLU A 50 18.42 40.99 -1.19
CA GLU A 50 16.99 41.23 -1.45
C GLU A 50 16.54 40.77 -2.85
N ALA A 51 17.40 40.90 -3.87
CA ALA A 51 17.08 40.51 -5.25
C ALA A 51 16.96 38.99 -5.45
N GLY A 52 17.66 38.19 -4.64
CA GLY A 52 17.70 36.74 -4.80
C GLY A 52 18.28 36.27 -6.15
N GLY A 53 17.98 35.03 -6.56
CA GLY A 53 18.28 34.55 -7.91
C GLY A 53 19.76 34.26 -8.22
N ILE A 54 20.16 34.46 -9.49
CA ILE A 54 21.51 34.15 -10.01
C ILE A 54 22.53 35.16 -9.46
N SER A 55 22.15 36.44 -9.37
CA SER A 55 22.98 37.53 -8.85
C SER A 55 23.47 37.25 -7.43
N ARG A 56 22.58 36.75 -6.56
CA ARG A 56 22.94 36.31 -5.20
C ARG A 56 23.92 35.14 -5.19
N ARG A 57 23.64 34.08 -5.95
CA ARG A 57 24.54 32.91 -6.04
C ARG A 57 25.92 33.28 -6.57
N LEU A 58 25.99 34.19 -7.53
CA LEU A 58 27.24 34.70 -8.07
C LEU A 58 28.00 35.50 -7.00
N ALA A 59 27.31 36.39 -6.28
CA ALA A 59 27.93 37.18 -5.22
C ALA A 59 28.47 36.31 -4.08
N GLU A 60 27.72 35.29 -3.65
CA GLU A 60 28.17 34.29 -2.65
C GLU A 60 29.42 33.54 -3.15
N ALA A 61 29.45 33.14 -4.42
CA ALA A 61 30.61 32.48 -5.02
C ALA A 61 31.84 33.41 -5.11
N CYS A 62 31.64 34.68 -5.47
CA CYS A 62 32.70 35.69 -5.49
C CYS A 62 33.26 35.95 -4.08
N GLU A 63 32.40 36.00 -3.06
CA GLU A 63 32.83 36.18 -1.67
C GLU A 63 33.73 35.02 -1.22
N VAL A 64 33.31 33.78 -1.47
CA VAL A 64 34.12 32.58 -1.16
C VAL A 64 35.43 32.57 -1.94
N ALA A 65 35.44 33.02 -3.19
CA ALA A 65 36.66 33.14 -4.00
C ALA A 65 37.63 34.21 -3.47
N ALA A 66 37.10 35.25 -2.82
CA ALA A 66 37.87 36.33 -2.21
C ALA A 66 38.39 36.00 -0.80
N PHE A 67 38.10 34.82 -0.25
CA PHE A 67 38.60 34.41 1.07
C PHE A 67 40.13 34.31 1.10
N ASP A 68 40.73 34.74 2.21
CA ASP A 68 42.09 34.39 2.54
C ASP A 68 42.22 32.88 2.86
N LYS A 69 43.46 32.38 2.96
CA LYS A 69 43.73 30.95 3.17
C LYS A 69 43.10 30.39 4.46
N GLU A 70 43.05 31.18 5.53
CA GLU A 70 42.55 30.74 6.83
C GLU A 70 41.03 30.67 6.85
N LYS A 71 40.37 31.73 6.34
CA LYS A 71 38.91 31.78 6.17
C LYS A 71 38.42 30.69 5.21
N LYS A 72 39.16 30.43 4.13
CA LYS A 72 38.86 29.36 3.17
C LYS A 72 38.93 27.97 3.81
N LEU A 73 39.99 27.68 4.57
CA LEU A 73 40.13 26.40 5.26
C LEU A 73 38.98 26.17 6.24
N LYS A 74 38.62 27.19 7.03
CA LYS A 74 37.49 27.11 7.96
C LYS A 74 36.17 26.84 7.23
N TYR A 75 35.90 27.55 6.14
CA TYR A 75 34.72 27.33 5.31
C TYR A 75 34.62 25.90 4.77
N GLU A 76 35.74 25.34 4.31
CA GLU A 76 35.79 23.97 3.79
C GLU A 76 35.54 22.93 4.89
N ILE A 77 36.13 23.12 6.09
CA ILE A 77 35.89 22.26 7.26
C ILE A 77 34.42 22.30 7.68
N ASP A 78 33.84 23.50 7.80
CA ASP A 78 32.44 23.67 8.17
C ASP A 78 31.51 22.99 7.15
N LYS A 79 31.80 23.14 5.84
CA LYS A 79 31.04 22.46 4.78
C LYS A 79 31.20 20.95 4.80
N MET A 80 32.37 20.43 5.16
CA MET A 80 32.60 19.00 5.33
C MET A 80 31.78 18.46 6.51
N ASN A 81 31.80 19.15 7.66
CA ASN A 81 31.03 18.77 8.83
C ASN A 81 29.52 18.76 8.54
N GLU A 82 29.00 19.79 7.87
CA GLU A 82 27.59 19.85 7.45
C GLU A 82 27.22 18.64 6.57
N ARG A 83 28.08 18.31 5.59
CA ARG A 83 27.86 17.18 4.69
C ARG A 83 27.89 15.84 5.42
N ASP A 84 28.82 15.67 6.35
CA ASP A 84 28.95 14.44 7.14
C ASP A 84 27.74 14.24 8.05
N ILE A 85 27.28 15.29 8.72
CA ILE A 85 26.06 15.25 9.55
C ILE A 85 24.85 14.89 8.70
N LEU A 86 24.69 15.52 7.53
CA LEU A 86 23.60 15.21 6.60
C LEU A 86 23.67 13.77 6.12
N ALA A 87 24.85 13.28 5.74
CA ALA A 87 25.04 11.90 5.29
C ALA A 87 24.70 10.89 6.39
N GLN A 88 25.16 11.11 7.61
CA GLN A 88 24.84 10.26 8.77
C GLN A 88 23.34 10.24 9.05
N ARG A 89 22.70 11.41 9.03
CA ARG A 89 21.26 11.54 9.25
C ARG A 89 20.46 10.80 8.18
N VAL A 90 20.73 11.06 6.90
CA VAL A 90 20.05 10.40 5.78
C VAL A 90 20.25 8.89 5.83
N PHE A 91 21.45 8.43 6.17
CA PHE A 91 21.74 7.01 6.34
C PHE A 91 20.92 6.38 7.49
N ALA A 92 20.86 7.05 8.65
CA ALA A 92 20.10 6.59 9.80
C ALA A 92 18.59 6.56 9.52
N GLU A 93 18.05 7.62 8.91
CA GLU A 93 16.64 7.69 8.51
C GLU A 93 16.31 6.57 7.50
N ARG A 94 17.14 6.38 6.48
CA ARG A 94 16.95 5.32 5.49
C ARG A 94 16.96 3.94 6.13
N LYS A 95 17.97 3.63 6.97
CA LYS A 95 18.04 2.33 7.66
C LYS A 95 16.88 2.12 8.62
N GLY A 96 16.48 3.17 9.35
CA GLY A 96 15.35 3.14 10.26
C GLY A 96 14.05 2.85 9.51
N PHE A 97 13.85 3.50 8.36
CA PHE A 97 12.69 3.27 7.50
C PHE A 97 12.69 1.86 6.89
N GLU A 98 13.79 1.41 6.30
CA GLU A 98 13.91 0.06 5.71
C GLU A 98 13.58 -1.02 6.75
N LYS A 99 14.15 -0.91 7.96
CA LYS A 99 13.89 -1.86 9.05
C LYS A 99 12.44 -1.78 9.56
N GLY A 100 11.94 -0.56 9.81
CA GLY A 100 10.58 -0.35 10.29
C GLY A 100 9.52 -0.83 9.29
N TYR A 101 9.77 -0.63 8.00
CA TYR A 101 8.91 -1.12 6.92
C TYR A 101 8.91 -2.65 6.86
N ALA A 102 10.08 -3.28 6.85
CA ALA A 102 10.20 -4.74 6.82
C ALA A 102 9.54 -5.40 8.05
N ASP A 103 9.78 -4.84 9.25
CA ASP A 103 9.17 -5.34 10.48
C ASP A 103 7.64 -5.15 10.47
N GLY A 104 7.17 -4.00 9.97
CA GLY A 104 5.75 -3.68 9.86
C GLY A 104 5.02 -4.57 8.85
N GLU A 105 5.62 -4.79 7.69
CA GLU A 105 5.10 -5.68 6.64
C GLU A 105 5.03 -7.13 7.14
N ALA A 106 6.11 -7.64 7.73
CA ALA A 106 6.15 -9.00 8.27
C ALA A 106 5.08 -9.23 9.34
N LYS A 107 4.93 -8.28 10.28
CA LYS A 107 3.87 -8.36 11.31
C LYS A 107 2.48 -8.25 10.71
N GLY A 108 2.25 -7.30 9.80
CA GLY A 108 0.96 -7.11 9.15
C GLY A 108 0.51 -8.36 8.38
N ILE A 109 1.42 -9.00 7.65
CA ILE A 109 1.13 -10.26 6.94
C ILE A 109 0.83 -11.39 7.94
N ALA A 110 1.67 -11.55 8.97
CA ALA A 110 1.50 -12.61 9.97
C ALA A 110 0.16 -12.47 10.71
N ASP A 111 -0.14 -11.27 11.21
CA ASP A 111 -1.37 -10.98 11.96
C ASP A 111 -2.60 -11.10 11.06
N GLY A 112 -2.54 -10.54 9.84
CA GLY A 112 -3.62 -10.63 8.87
C GLY A 112 -3.92 -12.07 8.46
N MET A 113 -2.89 -12.89 8.23
CA MET A 113 -3.06 -14.30 7.90
C MET A 113 -3.63 -15.11 9.08
N ALA A 114 -3.14 -14.86 10.30
CA ALA A 114 -3.63 -15.52 11.49
C ALA A 114 -5.11 -15.19 11.75
N GLN A 115 -5.47 -13.90 11.69
CA GLN A 115 -6.85 -13.45 11.87
C GLN A 115 -7.76 -13.97 10.76
N GLY A 116 -7.35 -13.87 9.50
CA GLY A 116 -8.13 -14.36 8.36
C GLY A 116 -8.38 -15.86 8.43
N LYS A 117 -7.36 -16.65 8.79
CA LYS A 117 -7.51 -18.11 8.98
C LYS A 117 -8.43 -18.44 10.15
N ALA A 118 -8.29 -17.76 11.28
CA ALA A 118 -9.12 -17.99 12.46
C ALA A 118 -10.59 -17.65 12.17
N GLN A 119 -10.85 -16.49 11.56
CA GLN A 119 -12.20 -16.06 11.19
C GLN A 119 -12.82 -16.98 10.14
N GLY A 120 -12.09 -17.30 9.07
CA GLY A 120 -12.58 -18.19 8.01
C GLY A 120 -12.89 -19.60 8.52
N MET A 121 -12.06 -20.13 9.42
CA MET A 121 -12.31 -21.44 10.03
C MET A 121 -13.52 -21.42 10.96
N ALA A 122 -13.67 -20.38 11.79
CA ALA A 122 -14.81 -20.23 12.68
C ALA A 122 -16.12 -20.07 11.91
N GLN A 123 -16.15 -19.21 10.89
CA GLN A 123 -17.32 -19.01 10.03
C GLN A 123 -17.67 -20.28 9.25
N GLY A 124 -16.69 -20.89 8.57
CA GLY A 124 -16.93 -22.11 7.81
C GLY A 124 -17.41 -23.28 8.66
N MET A 125 -16.90 -23.42 9.89
CA MET A 125 -17.36 -24.46 10.82
C MET A 125 -18.78 -24.18 11.32
N ALA A 126 -19.10 -22.93 11.66
CA ALA A 126 -20.44 -22.55 12.11
C ALA A 126 -21.48 -22.74 11.00
N GLU A 127 -21.19 -22.28 9.78
CA GLU A 127 -22.07 -22.43 8.63
C GLU A 127 -22.25 -23.91 8.23
N GLY A 128 -21.14 -24.65 8.14
CA GLY A 128 -21.18 -26.07 7.81
C GLY A 128 -21.97 -26.90 8.83
N MET A 129 -21.80 -26.62 10.13
CA MET A 129 -22.55 -27.30 11.19
C MET A 129 -24.04 -26.95 11.16
N ALA A 130 -24.39 -25.67 10.95
CA ALA A 130 -25.77 -25.22 10.86
C ALA A 130 -26.48 -25.85 9.63
N GLN A 131 -25.84 -25.84 8.46
CA GLN A 131 -26.38 -26.44 7.25
C GLN A 131 -26.52 -27.95 7.38
N GLY A 132 -25.48 -28.65 7.86
CA GLY A 132 -25.50 -30.10 8.05
C GLY A 132 -26.59 -30.54 9.02
N MET A 133 -26.76 -29.82 10.14
CA MET A 133 -27.81 -30.12 11.12
C MET A 133 -29.22 -29.86 10.57
N ALA A 134 -29.40 -28.77 9.81
CA ALA A 134 -30.67 -28.45 9.18
C ALA A 134 -31.06 -29.51 8.12
N GLN A 135 -30.13 -29.87 7.24
CA GLN A 135 -30.35 -30.89 6.21
C GLN A 135 -30.60 -32.27 6.83
N GLY A 136 -29.77 -32.70 7.78
CA GLY A 136 -29.93 -33.99 8.44
C GLY A 136 -31.27 -34.11 9.17
N LYS A 137 -31.70 -33.04 9.85
CA LYS A 137 -33.00 -33.01 10.53
C LYS A 137 -34.18 -33.02 9.54
N ALA A 138 -34.06 -32.32 8.42
CA ALA A 138 -35.10 -32.30 7.39
C ALA A 138 -35.23 -33.67 6.71
N GLN A 139 -34.10 -34.28 6.32
CA GLN A 139 -34.06 -35.59 5.69
C GLN A 139 -34.56 -36.68 6.63
N GLY A 140 -34.03 -36.76 7.87
CA GLY A 140 -34.47 -37.76 8.83
C GLY A 140 -35.96 -37.65 9.20
N LYS A 141 -36.51 -36.43 9.23
CA LYS A 141 -37.95 -36.24 9.44
C LYS A 141 -38.79 -36.67 8.23
N ALA A 142 -38.29 -36.46 7.02
CA ALA A 142 -38.96 -36.89 5.80
C ALA A 142 -38.95 -38.41 5.66
N GLU A 143 -37.79 -39.03 5.84
CA GLU A 143 -37.60 -40.49 5.81
C GLU A 143 -38.43 -41.17 6.90
N GLY A 144 -38.29 -40.76 8.17
CA GLY A 144 -39.06 -41.35 9.26
C GLY A 144 -40.57 -41.17 9.12
N LYS A 145 -41.04 -40.08 8.51
CA LYS A 145 -42.47 -39.91 8.21
C LYS A 145 -42.92 -40.84 7.08
N ALA A 146 -42.09 -41.03 6.04
CA ALA A 146 -42.40 -41.93 4.95
C ALA A 146 -42.44 -43.38 5.43
N GLU A 147 -41.42 -43.82 6.17
CA GLU A 147 -41.33 -45.15 6.78
C GLU A 147 -42.49 -45.41 7.72
N GLY A 148 -42.79 -44.48 8.64
CA GLY A 148 -43.91 -44.63 9.57
C GLY A 148 -45.29 -44.69 8.88
N ILE A 149 -45.49 -43.99 7.75
CA ILE A 149 -46.72 -44.13 6.95
C ILE A 149 -46.79 -45.51 6.31
N THR A 150 -45.68 -46.02 5.77
CA THR A 150 -45.65 -47.35 5.15
C THR A 150 -45.85 -48.46 6.19
N GLU A 151 -45.16 -48.40 7.32
CA GLU A 151 -45.29 -49.36 8.42
C GLU A 151 -46.72 -49.33 8.98
N GLY A 152 -47.26 -48.15 9.27
CA GLY A 152 -48.64 -48.01 9.75
C GLY A 152 -49.68 -48.56 8.77
N LYS A 153 -49.49 -48.37 7.45
CA LYS A 153 -50.36 -48.99 6.44
C LYS A 153 -50.27 -50.52 6.47
N THR A 154 -49.07 -51.08 6.63
CA THR A 154 -48.88 -52.54 6.71
C THR A 154 -49.42 -53.14 8.00
N GLU A 155 -49.30 -52.46 9.14
CA GLU A 155 -49.87 -52.90 10.42
C GLU A 155 -51.39 -52.91 10.37
N VAL A 156 -52.01 -51.86 9.84
CA VAL A 156 -53.48 -51.80 9.64
C VAL A 156 -53.95 -52.92 8.71
N ALA A 157 -53.21 -53.18 7.62
CA ALA A 157 -53.53 -54.28 6.70
C ALA A 157 -53.45 -55.67 7.38
N LYS A 158 -52.42 -55.90 8.22
CA LYS A 158 -52.31 -57.12 9.04
C LYS A 158 -53.50 -57.29 9.98
N ALA A 159 -53.84 -56.24 10.72
CA ALA A 159 -54.99 -56.28 11.63
C ALA A 159 -56.30 -56.57 10.87
N MET A 160 -56.51 -55.99 9.69
CA MET A 160 -57.68 -56.26 8.85
C MET A 160 -57.73 -57.71 8.35
N LEU A 161 -56.59 -58.31 8.02
CA LEU A 161 -56.49 -59.73 7.64
C LEU A 161 -56.85 -60.65 8.83
N GLU A 162 -56.38 -60.34 10.03
CA GLU A 162 -56.69 -61.13 11.24
C GLU A 162 -58.18 -61.14 11.60
N ILE A 163 -58.89 -60.04 11.33
CA ILE A 163 -60.34 -59.92 11.58
C ILE A 163 -61.16 -60.57 10.43
N GLY A 164 -60.49 -61.13 9.41
CA GLY A 164 -61.13 -61.87 8.32
C GLY A 164 -61.71 -60.98 7.22
N MET A 165 -61.24 -59.74 7.08
CA MET A 165 -61.70 -58.84 6.02
C MET A 165 -61.24 -59.34 4.63
N PRO A 166 -62.09 -59.25 3.58
CA PRO A 166 -61.71 -59.66 2.24
C PRO A 166 -60.56 -58.82 1.65
N ILE A 167 -59.61 -59.48 0.99
CA ILE A 167 -58.40 -58.85 0.40
C ILE A 167 -58.76 -57.66 -0.51
N GLY A 168 -59.82 -57.79 -1.31
CA GLY A 168 -60.30 -56.72 -2.20
C GLY A 168 -60.68 -55.42 -1.48
N GLN A 169 -61.22 -55.50 -0.26
CA GLN A 169 -61.54 -54.33 0.55
C GLN A 169 -60.29 -53.73 1.22
N ILE A 170 -59.34 -54.58 1.64
CA ILE A 170 -58.07 -54.13 2.23
C ILE A 170 -57.23 -53.36 1.20
N LEU A 171 -57.19 -53.82 -0.06
CA LEU A 171 -56.54 -53.12 -1.17
C LEU A 171 -57.12 -51.70 -1.36
N GLN A 172 -58.45 -51.57 -1.37
CA GLN A 172 -59.10 -50.28 -1.52
C GLN A 172 -58.87 -49.34 -0.32
N LEU A 173 -58.87 -49.87 0.90
CA LEU A 173 -58.79 -49.05 2.13
C LEU A 173 -57.36 -48.61 2.47
N THR A 174 -56.36 -49.47 2.22
CA THR A 174 -54.95 -49.21 2.60
C THR A 174 -54.12 -48.66 1.45
N GLY A 175 -54.57 -48.88 0.21
CA GLY A 175 -53.83 -48.52 -1.01
C GLY A 175 -52.54 -49.32 -1.21
N LEU A 176 -52.39 -50.45 -0.52
CA LEU A 176 -51.30 -51.42 -0.74
C LEU A 176 -51.57 -52.27 -1.99
N THR A 177 -50.52 -52.86 -2.55
CA THR A 177 -50.62 -53.79 -3.69
C THR A 177 -50.97 -55.21 -3.25
N GLU A 178 -51.49 -56.05 -4.16
CA GLU A 178 -51.77 -57.48 -3.86
C GLU A 178 -50.53 -58.23 -3.38
N GLU A 179 -49.36 -57.93 -3.98
CA GLU A 179 -48.08 -58.52 -3.59
C GLU A 179 -47.69 -58.16 -2.15
N GLN A 180 -47.89 -56.89 -1.75
CA GLN A 180 -47.59 -56.43 -0.40
C GLN A 180 -48.53 -57.03 0.64
N ILE A 181 -49.82 -57.20 0.33
CA ILE A 181 -50.77 -57.86 1.24
C ILE A 181 -50.50 -59.38 1.30
N GLY A 182 -50.15 -60.00 0.17
CA GLY A 182 -49.77 -61.40 0.11
C GLY A 182 -48.53 -61.74 0.94
N ALA A 183 -47.58 -60.81 1.04
CA ALA A 183 -46.38 -60.94 1.88
C ALA A 183 -46.65 -60.78 3.39
N LEU A 184 -47.83 -60.27 3.79
CA LEU A 184 -48.21 -60.10 5.20
C LEU A 184 -48.97 -61.33 5.78
N ARG A 185 -49.17 -62.37 4.97
CA ARG A 185 -49.99 -63.55 5.26
C ARG A 185 -49.22 -64.67 5.95
#